data_AF-A0AA37QFY0-F1
#
_entry.id   AF-A0AA37QFY0-F1
#
_cell.length_a   1.000
_cell.length_b   1.000
_cell.length_c   1.000
_cell.angle_alpha   90.00
_cell.angle_beta   90.00
_cell.angle_gamma   90.00
#
_symmetry.space_group_name_H-M   'P 1'
#
loop_
_entity.id
_entity.type
_entity.pdbx_description
1 polymer ?
#
loop_
_entity_poly.entity_id
_entity_poly.type
_entity_poly.pdbx_seq_one_letter_code
_entity_poly.pdbx_strand_id
1 'polypeptide(L)' 'MEKDKHLGLRIDSDTHRKLKSMAEFDGRSINGEVLYLIRQAIAEHEKNHGELK' A
#
# COMPACT_ATOMS: atom_id res chain seq x y z
N MET A 1 9.67 -9.08 20.43
CA MET A 1 9.33 -8.89 19.00
C MET A 1 8.19 -7.91 18.98
N GLU A 2 8.42 -6.68 18.50
CA GLU A 2 7.32 -5.72 18.32
C GLU A 2 6.26 -6.39 17.45
N LYS A 3 5.00 -6.40 17.91
CA LYS A 3 3.92 -7.01 17.15
C LYS A 3 3.73 -6.20 15.88
N ASP A 4 3.76 -6.85 14.71
CA ASP A 4 3.38 -6.22 13.45
C ASP A 4 2.05 -5.48 13.63
N LYS A 5 2.05 -4.17 13.36
CA LYS A 5 0.85 -3.33 13.49
C LYS A 5 -0.10 -3.67 12.36
N HIS A 6 -1.32 -4.11 12.68
CA HIS A 6 -2.37 -4.34 11.70
C HIS A 6 -2.99 -3.00 11.26
N LEU A 7 -3.07 -2.77 9.95
CA LEU A 7 -3.75 -1.61 9.36
C LEU A 7 -5.09 -2.05 8.78
N GLY A 8 -6.19 -1.64 9.42
CA GLY A 8 -7.54 -1.78 8.88
C GLY A 8 -7.92 -0.55 8.06
N LEU A 9 -8.34 -0.74 6.81
CA LEU A 9 -8.80 0.32 5.92
C LEU A 9 -10.25 0.09 5.51
N ARG A 10 -11.06 1.14 5.54
CA ARG A 10 -12.41 1.14 4.96
C ARG A 10 -12.31 1.76 3.57
N ILE A 11 -12.71 1.01 2.55
CA ILE A 11 -12.78 1.43 1.16
C ILE A 11 -14.12 1.00 0.57
N ASP A 12 -14.58 1.71 -0.46
CA ASP A 12 -15.77 1.31 -1.19
C ASP A 12 -15.51 0.04 -2.03
N SER A 13 -16.58 -0.61 -2.45
CA SER A 13 -16.51 -1.88 -3.17
C SER A 13 -15.85 -1.76 -4.54
N ASP A 14 -15.99 -0.62 -5.23
CA ASP A 14 -15.39 -0.44 -6.55
C ASP A 14 -13.88 -0.25 -6.44
N THR A 15 -13.42 0.55 -5.47
CA THR A 15 -12.00 0.69 -5.16
C THR A 15 -11.38 -0.64 -4.76
N HIS A 16 -12.03 -1.40 -3.88
CA HIS A 16 -11.55 -2.74 -3.48
C HIS A 16 -11.40 -3.67 -4.70
N ARG A 17 -12.38 -3.68 -5.60
CA ARG A 17 -12.37 -4.51 -6.81
C ARG A 17 -11.21 -4.13 -7.73
N LYS A 18 -11.01 -2.83 -7.98
CA LYS A 18 -9.91 -2.33 -8.83
C LYS A 18 -8.55 -2.68 -8.23
N LEU A 19 -8.37 -2.46 -6.93
CA LEU A 19 -7.15 -2.80 -6.21
C LEU A 19 -6.85 -4.29 -6.31
N LYS A 20 -7.87 -5.15 -6.14
CA LYS A 20 -7.72 -6.60 -6.30
C LYS A 20 -7.26 -6.97 -7.71
N SER A 21 -7.90 -6.44 -8.75
CA SER A 21 -7.51 -6.73 -10.13
C SER A 21 -6.09 -6.27 -10.46
N MET A 22 -5.67 -5.11 -9.95
CA MET A 22 -4.30 -4.61 -10.10
C MET A 22 -3.29 -5.51 -9.39
N ALA A 23 -3.57 -5.90 -8.14
CA ALA A 23 -2.71 -6.81 -7.39
C ALA A 23 -2.56 -8.17 -8.09
N GLU A 24 -3.65 -8.75 -8.58
CA GLU A 24 -3.63 -10.01 -9.34
C GLU A 24 -2.81 -9.90 -10.62
N PHE A 25 -2.96 -8.79 -11.36
CA PHE A 25 -2.17 -8.52 -12.56
C PHE A 25 -0.67 -8.45 -12.27
N ASP A 26 -0.28 -7.81 -11.17
CA ASP A 26 1.11 -7.68 -10.75
C ASP A 26 1.66 -8.90 -9.98
N GLY A 27 0.85 -9.96 -9.82
CA GLY A 27 1.25 -11.18 -9.10
C GLY A 27 1.39 -10.99 -7.58
N ARG A 28 0.65 -10.03 -7.00
CA ARG A 28 0.69 -9.65 -5.58
C ARG A 28 -0.63 -9.97 -4.88
N SER A 29 -0.56 -10.16 -3.56
CA SER A 29 -1.78 -10.12 -2.72
C SER A 29 -2.25 -8.67 -2.56
N ILE A 30 -3.53 -8.45 -2.24
CA ILE A 30 -4.06 -7.10 -1.97
C ILE A 30 -3.23 -6.38 -0.91
N ASN A 31 -2.88 -7.06 0.19
CA ASN A 31 -2.05 -6.47 1.24
C ASN A 31 -0.63 -6.17 0.75
N GLY A 32 -0.08 -7.02 -0.11
CA GLY A 32 1.22 -6.79 -0.75
C GLY A 32 1.20 -5.57 -1.67
N GLU A 33 0.12 -5.40 -2.44
CA GLU A 33 -0.11 -4.23 -3.30
C GLU A 33 -0.20 -2.94 -2.48
N VAL A 34 -1.02 -2.94 -1.42
CA VAL A 34 -1.17 -1.77 -0.54
C VAL A 34 0.17 -1.40 0.09
N LEU A 35 0.92 -2.39 0.59
CA LEU A 35 2.24 -2.13 1.18
C LEU A 35 3.24 -1.59 0.16
N TYR A 36 3.20 -2.10 -1.08
CA TYR A 36 4.03 -1.60 -2.17
C TYR A 36 3.71 -0.12 -2.47
N LEU A 37 2.43 0.21 -2.66
CA LEU A 37 1.99 1.57 -2.95
C LEU A 37 2.35 2.55 -1.82
N ILE A 38 2.19 2.15 -0.56
CA ILE A 38 2.60 2.96 0.60
C ILE A 38 4.10 3.24 0.56
N ARG A 39 4.93 2.22 0.27
CA ARG A 39 6.39 2.41 0.17
C ARG A 39 6.78 3.31 -1.00
N GLN A 40 6.11 3.20 -2.13
CA GLN A 40 6.34 4.11 -3.27
C GLN A 40 5.98 5.55 -2.90
N ALA A 41 4.83 5.77 -2.25
CA ALA A 41 4.42 7.10 -1.81
C ALA A 41 5.39 7.73 -0.79
N ILE A 42 5.91 6.94 0.15
CA ILE A 42 6.95 7.38 1.10
C ILE A 42 8.22 7.77 0.33
N ALA A 43 8.72 6.89 -0.54
CA ALA A 43 9.96 7.15 -1.29
C ALA A 43 9.84 8.38 -2.20
N GLU A 44 8.69 8.57 -2.86
CA GLU A 44 8.42 9.76 -3.67
C GLU A 44 8.36 11.04 -2.82
N HIS A 45 7.72 10.96 -1.65
CA HIS A 45 7.69 12.09 -0.72
C HIS A 45 9.10 12.47 -0.27
N GLU A 46 9.90 11.49 0.16
CA GLU A 46 11.27 11.71 0.65
C GLU A 46 12.19 12.26 -0.43
N LYS A 47 12.03 11.79 -1.67
CA LYS A 47 12.76 12.33 -2.83
C LYS A 47 12.48 13.83 -3.03
N ASN A 48 11.25 14.28 -2.79
CA ASN A 48 10.82 15.63 -3.07
C ASN A 48 10.96 16.60 -1.87
N HIS A 49 10.94 16.09 -0.64
CA HIS A 49 10.86 16.90 0.59
C HIS A 49 11.96 16.59 1.62
N GLY A 50 12.80 15.58 1.39
CA GLY A 50 13.77 15.06 2.35
C GLY A 50 13.21 13.93 3.22
N GLU A 51 14.10 13.26 3.96
CA GLU A 51 13.77 12.07 4.76
C GLU A 51 12.67 12.33 5.80
N LEU A 52 11.72 11.40 5.91
CA LEU A 52 10.70 11.41 6.95
C LEU A 52 11.30 10.85 8.26
N LYS A 53 10.97 11.46 9.40
CA LYS A 53 11.48 11.09 10.73
C LYS A 53 10.46 10.34 11.57
#